data_AF-A0A951XFW8-F1
#
_entry.id   AF-A0A951XFW8-F1
#
_cell.length_a   1.000
_cell.length_b   1.000
_cell.length_c   1.000
_cell.angle_alpha   90.00
_cell.angle_beta   90.00
_cell.angle_gamma   90.00
#
_symmetry.space_group_name_H-M   'P 1'
#
loop_
_entity.id
_entity.type
_entity.pdbx_description
1 polymer ?
#
loop_
_entity_poly.entity_id
_entity_poly.type
_entity_poly.pdbx_seq_one_letter_code
_entity_poly.pdbx_strand_id
1 'polypeptide(L)'
;MPLLTIVPPMPGAERRFQPFVDFVQSCGWETEFVQFEWNGRQPNFGSTALLPQVGAQTVGKVVMGFSLGALYAHLGALQARHLILGSISPFFLEDDDEPERWMISYREGNADIPADVLVGEKEDEQMHRRASAVRDFYQRHSYTVVPDAEHELWHPNYLNAIKVALDRLSR
;
A
#
# COMPACT_ATOMS: atom_id res chain seq x y z
N MET A 1 -9.77 12.71 15.60
CA MET A 1 -8.38 12.21 15.67
C MET A 1 -7.81 12.13 14.25
N PRO A 2 -6.50 11.97 14.01
CA PRO A 2 -6.01 11.71 12.65
C PRO A 2 -6.60 10.37 12.13
N LEU A 3 -6.87 10.30 10.82
CA LEU A 3 -7.57 9.17 10.17
C LEU A 3 -6.65 8.47 9.17
N LEU A 4 -6.56 7.15 9.28
CA LEU A 4 -5.87 6.28 8.33
C LEU A 4 -6.89 5.56 7.45
N THR A 5 -6.85 5.82 6.15
CA THR A 5 -7.69 5.13 5.16
C THR A 5 -6.94 3.90 4.64
N ILE A 6 -7.47 2.71 4.89
CA ILE A 6 -6.85 1.44 4.50
C ILE A 6 -7.45 0.97 3.18
N VAL A 7 -6.60 0.65 2.20
CA VAL A 7 -6.99 -0.01 0.95
C VAL A 7 -6.80 -1.52 1.14
N PRO A 8 -7.88 -2.31 1.32
CA PRO A 8 -7.75 -3.74 1.50
C PRO A 8 -7.28 -4.43 0.20
N PRO A 9 -6.67 -5.62 0.27
CA PRO A 9 -6.30 -6.38 -0.92
C PRO A 9 -7.50 -6.96 -1.65
N MET A 10 -8.65 -7.09 -0.97
CA MET A 10 -9.91 -7.58 -1.55
C MET A 10 -11.12 -7.07 -0.76
N PRO A 11 -12.32 -6.97 -1.38
CA PRO A 11 -13.53 -6.60 -0.66
C PRO A 11 -13.84 -7.61 0.46
N GLY A 12 -14.28 -7.15 1.62
CA GLY A 12 -14.61 -8.03 2.74
C GLY A 12 -13.40 -8.47 3.59
N ALA A 13 -12.19 -8.02 3.28
CA ALA A 13 -10.98 -8.36 4.05
C ALA A 13 -10.86 -7.63 5.39
N GLU A 14 -11.75 -6.67 5.70
CA GLU A 14 -11.66 -5.78 6.87
C GLU A 14 -11.55 -6.55 8.18
N ARG A 15 -12.28 -7.67 8.30
CA ARG A 15 -12.24 -8.51 9.51
C ARG A 15 -10.84 -9.09 9.78
N ARG A 16 -10.06 -9.37 8.74
CA ARG A 16 -8.68 -9.89 8.87
C ARG A 16 -7.71 -8.81 9.33
N PHE A 17 -8.06 -7.53 9.11
CA PHE A 17 -7.27 -6.39 9.53
C PHE A 17 -7.54 -5.96 10.98
N GLN A 18 -8.45 -6.61 11.71
CA GLN A 18 -8.79 -6.20 13.08
C GLN A 18 -7.56 -6.04 14.01
N PRO A 19 -6.57 -6.96 14.03
CA PRO A 19 -5.37 -6.76 14.86
C PRO A 19 -4.58 -5.50 14.48
N PHE A 20 -4.54 -5.18 13.18
CA PHE A 20 -3.90 -3.96 12.69
C PHE A 20 -4.71 -2.71 13.04
N VAL A 21 -6.04 -2.77 12.95
CA VAL A 21 -6.94 -1.68 13.37
C VAL A 21 -6.76 -1.37 14.85
N ASP A 22 -6.77 -2.39 15.71
CA ASP A 22 -6.58 -2.23 17.15
C ASP A 22 -5.23 -1.57 17.44
N PHE A 23 -4.19 -1.98 16.72
CA PHE A 23 -2.86 -1.37 16.81
C PHE A 23 -2.86 0.11 16.40
N VAL A 24 -3.44 0.46 15.24
CA VAL A 24 -3.50 1.87 14.77
C VAL A 24 -4.31 2.73 15.73
N GLN A 25 -5.39 2.21 16.29
CA GLN A 25 -6.19 2.88 17.32
C GLN A 25 -5.41 3.09 18.62
N SER A 26 -4.60 2.10 19.04
CA SER A 26 -3.69 2.26 20.17
C SER A 26 -2.63 3.36 19.95
N CYS A 27 -2.32 3.67 18.69
CA CYS A 27 -1.45 4.79 18.30
C CYS A 27 -2.17 6.14 18.24
N GLY A 28 -3.48 6.21 18.58
CA GLY A 28 -4.26 7.44 18.61
C GLY A 28 -4.87 7.85 17.26
N TRP A 29 -4.95 6.93 16.29
CA TRP A 29 -5.53 7.16 14.98
C TRP A 29 -6.89 6.46 14.84
N GLU A 30 -7.81 7.08 14.11
CA GLU A 30 -9.00 6.41 13.60
C GLU A 30 -8.66 5.65 12.31
N THR A 31 -9.47 4.65 11.96
CA THR A 31 -9.32 3.87 10.73
C THR A 31 -10.62 3.79 9.96
N GLU A 32 -10.53 3.86 8.64
CA GLU A 32 -11.61 3.50 7.73
C GLU A 32 -11.07 2.60 6.60
N PHE A 33 -11.96 1.92 5.88
CA PHE A 33 -11.58 1.08 4.75
C PHE A 33 -12.19 1.60 3.46
N VAL A 34 -11.39 1.62 2.40
CA VAL A 34 -11.91 1.84 1.04
C VAL A 34 -12.84 0.68 0.68
N GLN A 35 -14.04 1.01 0.24
CA GLN A 35 -15.05 0.06 -0.21
C GLN A 35 -15.04 0.00 -1.74
N PHE A 36 -14.81 -1.17 -2.32
CA PHE A 36 -14.83 -1.35 -3.76
C PHE A 36 -15.40 -2.70 -4.15
N GLU A 37 -15.87 -2.80 -5.39
CA GLU A 37 -16.41 -4.02 -5.95
C GLU A 37 -15.43 -4.65 -6.93
N TRP A 38 -15.29 -5.97 -6.83
CA TRP A 38 -14.55 -6.77 -7.79
C TRP A 38 -15.48 -7.23 -8.91
N ASN A 39 -15.26 -6.69 -10.10
CA ASN A 39 -15.95 -7.15 -11.31
C ASN A 39 -15.13 -8.28 -11.96
N GLY A 40 -15.63 -9.51 -11.90
CA GLY A 40 -15.01 -10.68 -12.54
C GLY A 40 -13.92 -11.39 -11.71
N ARG A 41 -13.08 -12.19 -12.38
CA ARG A 41 -11.95 -12.93 -11.75
C ARG A 41 -10.84 -11.97 -11.32
N GLN A 42 -10.17 -12.28 -10.21
CA GLN A 42 -9.17 -11.42 -9.59
C GLN A 42 -7.91 -12.20 -9.19
N PRO A 43 -6.70 -11.60 -9.25
CA PRO A 43 -6.43 -10.24 -9.72
C PRO A 43 -6.74 -10.09 -11.22
N ASN A 44 -7.49 -9.05 -11.60
CA ASN A 44 -7.79 -8.81 -13.00
C ASN A 44 -6.60 -8.10 -13.63
N PHE A 45 -5.67 -8.88 -14.20
CA PHE A 45 -4.35 -8.35 -14.55
C PHE A 45 -4.35 -7.25 -15.64
N GLY A 46 -5.46 -7.05 -16.34
CA GLY A 46 -5.62 -6.03 -17.38
C GLY A 46 -6.62 -4.92 -17.06
N SER A 47 -7.17 -4.85 -15.84
CA SER A 47 -8.25 -3.90 -15.51
C SER A 47 -7.85 -2.86 -14.47
N THR A 48 -8.06 -1.60 -14.83
CA THR A 48 -7.92 -0.44 -13.93
C THR A 48 -9.26 -0.06 -13.27
N ALA A 49 -10.33 -0.82 -13.46
CA ALA A 49 -11.70 -0.42 -13.06
C ALA A 49 -11.87 -0.19 -11.54
N LEU A 50 -10.98 -0.73 -10.71
CA LEU A 50 -10.99 -0.49 -9.27
C LEU A 50 -10.28 0.81 -8.87
N LEU A 51 -9.35 1.32 -9.69
CA LEU A 51 -8.53 2.49 -9.34
C LEU A 51 -9.38 3.76 -9.15
N PRO A 52 -10.39 4.06 -10.01
CA PRO A 52 -11.29 5.18 -9.76
C PRO A 52 -12.11 5.04 -8.47
N GLN A 53 -12.47 3.82 -8.07
CA GLN A 53 -13.20 3.56 -6.83
C GLN A 53 -12.33 3.88 -5.60
N VAL A 54 -11.05 3.52 -5.65
CA VAL A 54 -10.05 3.89 -4.62
C VAL A 54 -9.84 5.40 -4.60
N GLY A 55 -9.66 6.02 -5.77
CA GLY A 55 -9.43 7.47 -5.90
C GLY A 55 -10.55 8.31 -5.30
N ALA A 56 -11.81 7.93 -5.55
CA ALA A 56 -12.99 8.65 -5.02
C ALA A 56 -13.04 8.72 -3.48
N GLN A 57 -12.37 7.79 -2.79
CA GLN A 57 -12.44 7.64 -1.34
C GLN A 57 -11.18 8.13 -0.62
N THR A 58 -10.13 8.51 -1.34
CA THR A 58 -8.78 8.74 -0.78
C THR A 58 -8.30 10.18 -0.92
N VAL A 59 -9.08 11.06 -1.55
CA VAL A 59 -8.74 12.48 -1.76
C VAL A 59 -8.41 13.18 -0.44
N GLY A 60 -7.20 13.73 -0.34
CA GLY A 60 -6.73 14.49 0.82
C GLY A 60 -6.45 13.66 2.08
N LYS A 61 -6.49 12.33 2.00
CA LYS A 61 -6.34 11.42 3.16
C LYS A 61 -4.92 10.86 3.29
N VAL A 62 -4.59 10.36 4.47
CA VAL A 62 -3.43 9.46 4.64
C VAL A 62 -3.90 8.05 4.31
N VAL A 63 -3.27 7.44 3.33
CA VAL A 63 -3.72 6.16 2.78
C VAL A 63 -2.65 5.11 2.99
N MET A 64 -3.08 3.93 3.41
CA MET A 64 -2.20 2.79 3.53
C MET A 64 -2.72 1.61 2.70
N GLY A 65 -1.80 0.93 2.04
CA GLY A 65 -2.05 -0.39 1.48
C GLY A 65 -0.92 -1.35 1.82
N PHE A 66 -1.23 -2.63 1.83
CA PHE A 66 -0.26 -3.72 1.99
C PHE A 66 -0.44 -4.73 0.85
N SER A 67 0.65 -5.25 0.28
CA SER A 67 0.59 -6.24 -0.81
C SER A 67 -0.21 -5.69 -2.00
N LEU A 68 -1.19 -6.44 -2.49
CA LEU A 68 -2.14 -6.00 -3.53
C LEU A 68 -2.86 -4.68 -3.18
N GLY A 69 -3.17 -4.43 -1.90
CA GLY A 69 -3.76 -3.17 -1.47
C GLY A 69 -2.80 -1.98 -1.62
N ALA A 70 -1.48 -2.20 -1.48
CA ALA A 70 -0.47 -1.17 -1.71
C ALA A 70 -0.42 -0.76 -3.19
N LEU A 71 -0.56 -1.73 -4.10
CA LEU A 71 -0.63 -1.46 -5.54
C LEU A 71 -1.91 -0.69 -5.89
N TYR A 72 -3.06 -1.03 -5.29
CA TYR A 72 -4.30 -0.27 -5.46
C TYR A 72 -4.19 1.16 -4.92
N ALA A 73 -3.53 1.35 -3.76
CA ALA A 73 -3.27 2.67 -3.21
C ALA A 73 -2.34 3.49 -4.11
N HIS A 74 -1.22 2.90 -4.54
CA HIS A 74 -0.21 3.52 -5.40
C HIS A 74 -0.80 4.07 -6.70
N LEU A 75 -1.66 3.28 -7.35
CA LEU A 75 -2.24 3.59 -8.66
C LEU A 75 -3.61 4.29 -8.59
N GLY A 76 -4.35 4.14 -7.48
CA GLY A 76 -5.71 4.65 -7.34
C GLY A 76 -5.81 5.93 -6.51
N ALA A 77 -4.98 6.08 -5.48
CA ALA A 77 -5.06 7.19 -4.53
C ALA A 77 -4.29 8.43 -5.00
N LEU A 78 -4.49 8.84 -6.25
CA LEU A 78 -3.71 9.87 -6.96
C LEU A 78 -3.86 11.30 -6.41
N GLN A 79 -4.75 11.50 -5.44
CA GLN A 79 -4.97 12.78 -4.75
C GLN A 79 -4.87 12.63 -3.23
N ALA A 80 -4.25 11.54 -2.75
CA ALA A 80 -3.98 11.37 -1.33
C ALA A 80 -3.01 12.44 -0.81
N ARG A 81 -3.09 12.73 0.48
CA ARG A 81 -2.14 13.61 1.17
C ARG A 81 -0.80 12.91 1.41
N HIS A 82 -0.82 11.61 1.65
CA HIS A 82 0.35 10.78 1.94
C HIS A 82 0.03 9.30 1.71
N LEU A 83 1.02 8.52 1.26
CA LEU A 83 0.91 7.07 1.07
C LEU A 83 1.83 6.30 2.02
N ILE A 84 1.34 5.20 2.59
CA ILE A 84 2.15 4.17 3.28
C ILE A 84 1.97 2.88 2.48
N LEU A 85 3.03 2.43 1.82
CA LEU A 85 3.02 1.30 0.89
C LEU A 85 3.88 0.16 1.47
N GLY A 86 3.21 -0.85 2.04
CA GLY A 86 3.89 -2.04 2.57
C GLY A 86 3.91 -3.20 1.57
N SER A 87 5.09 -3.78 1.35
CA SER A 87 5.30 -4.98 0.51
C SER A 87 4.53 -4.94 -0.81
N ILE A 88 4.68 -3.88 -1.61
CA ILE A 88 3.86 -3.70 -2.83
C ILE A 88 3.99 -4.88 -3.82
N SER A 89 2.86 -5.43 -4.26
CA SER A 89 2.74 -6.65 -5.09
C SER A 89 1.38 -6.66 -5.85
N PRO A 90 1.07 -7.60 -6.77
CA PRO A 90 1.88 -8.71 -7.27
C PRO A 90 2.98 -8.29 -8.23
N PHE A 91 2.69 -7.79 -9.44
CA PHE A 91 3.70 -7.50 -10.47
C PHE A 91 3.25 -6.35 -11.37
N PHE A 92 4.16 -5.44 -11.75
CA PHE A 92 3.93 -4.35 -12.72
C PHE A 92 4.44 -4.72 -14.12
N LEU A 93 4.19 -3.84 -15.09
CA LEU A 93 4.66 -3.99 -16.47
C LEU A 93 6.18 -4.25 -16.55
N GLU A 94 6.95 -3.59 -15.68
CA GLU A 94 8.42 -3.66 -15.62
C GLU A 94 8.97 -4.93 -14.93
N ASP A 95 8.11 -5.77 -14.36
CA ASP A 95 8.50 -7.09 -13.83
C ASP A 95 8.58 -8.10 -15.01
N ASP A 96 9.62 -7.97 -15.85
CA ASP A 96 9.76 -8.69 -17.14
C ASP A 96 9.76 -10.23 -17.03
N ASP A 97 10.19 -10.77 -15.88
CA ASP A 97 10.30 -12.21 -15.64
C ASP A 97 8.95 -12.89 -15.33
N GLU A 98 7.86 -12.13 -15.23
CA GLU A 98 6.57 -12.64 -14.75
C GLU A 98 5.54 -12.81 -15.87
N PRO A 99 5.06 -14.05 -16.11
CA PRO A 99 4.09 -14.32 -17.18
C PRO A 99 2.69 -13.77 -16.87
N GLU A 100 2.34 -13.61 -15.60
CA GLU A 100 1.07 -13.01 -15.15
C GLU A 100 1.33 -11.71 -14.38
N ARG A 101 1.50 -10.61 -15.13
CA ARG A 101 1.75 -9.28 -14.55
C ARG A 101 0.62 -8.29 -14.84
N TRP A 102 0.43 -7.30 -13.96
CA TRP A 102 -0.42 -6.17 -14.31
C TRP A 102 0.20 -5.48 -15.51
N MET A 103 -0.56 -5.33 -16.58
CA MET A 103 -0.12 -4.59 -17.77
C MET A 103 -0.23 -3.07 -17.53
N ILE A 104 0.21 -2.64 -16.35
CA ILE A 104 0.16 -1.28 -15.84
C ILE A 104 1.54 -0.98 -15.27
N SER A 105 2.11 0.14 -15.70
CA SER A 105 3.38 0.63 -15.17
C SER A 105 3.18 1.17 -13.75
N TYR A 106 4.15 0.95 -12.87
CA TYR A 106 4.18 1.65 -11.58
C TYR A 106 4.24 3.19 -11.76
N ARG A 107 4.66 3.67 -12.94
CA ARG A 107 4.74 5.11 -13.23
C ARG A 107 3.39 5.79 -13.44
N GLU A 108 2.31 5.02 -13.55
CA GLU A 108 0.93 5.54 -13.63
C GLU A 108 0.42 6.07 -12.28
N GLY A 109 1.22 5.96 -11.20
CA GLY A 109 0.96 6.64 -9.94
C GLY A 109 1.13 8.16 -10.02
N ASN A 110 1.10 8.83 -8.86
CA ASN A 110 1.39 10.26 -8.75
C ASN A 110 2.66 10.50 -7.90
N ALA A 111 3.78 10.81 -8.55
CA ALA A 111 5.09 10.99 -7.93
C ALA A 111 5.18 12.19 -6.97
N ASP A 112 4.24 13.14 -7.07
CA ASP A 112 4.21 14.33 -6.21
C ASP A 112 3.69 14.02 -4.80
N ILE A 113 2.98 12.89 -4.62
CA ILE A 113 2.46 12.48 -3.31
C ILE A 113 3.62 11.95 -2.46
N PRO A 114 3.81 12.44 -1.21
CA PRO A 114 4.80 11.86 -0.32
C PRO A 114 4.45 10.40 0.04
N ALA A 115 5.45 9.52 0.06
CA ALA A 115 5.25 8.09 0.31
C ALA A 115 6.25 7.50 1.33
N ASP A 116 5.78 6.61 2.21
CA ASP A 116 6.65 5.65 2.90
C ASP A 116 6.57 4.31 2.18
N VAL A 117 7.70 3.82 1.69
CA VAL A 117 7.80 2.51 1.05
C VAL A 117 8.48 1.54 2.01
N LEU A 118 7.77 0.47 2.37
CA LEU A 118 8.22 -0.54 3.33
C LEU A 118 8.31 -1.90 2.62
N VAL A 119 9.38 -2.67 2.86
CA VAL A 119 9.54 -4.04 2.36
C VAL A 119 10.22 -4.90 3.42
N GLY A 120 9.84 -6.17 3.56
CA GLY A 120 10.35 -7.07 4.58
C GLY A 120 11.72 -7.57 4.18
N GLU A 121 12.66 -7.60 5.13
CA GLU A 121 14.02 -8.05 4.86
C GLU A 121 14.06 -9.48 4.30
N LYS A 122 13.14 -10.35 4.73
CA LYS A 122 13.06 -11.76 4.32
C LYS A 122 12.19 -11.99 3.08
N GLU A 123 11.64 -10.94 2.49
CA GLU A 123 10.95 -11.05 1.20
C GLU A 123 11.96 -11.31 0.07
N ASP A 124 11.49 -11.89 -1.03
CA ASP A 124 12.36 -12.28 -2.14
C ASP A 124 12.97 -11.08 -2.88
N GLU A 125 14.00 -11.35 -3.68
CA GLU A 125 14.74 -10.31 -4.42
C GLU A 125 13.82 -9.46 -5.31
N GLN A 126 12.76 -10.05 -5.85
CA GLN A 126 11.85 -9.36 -6.75
C GLN A 126 10.97 -8.35 -6.00
N MET A 127 10.48 -8.70 -4.80
CA MET A 127 9.81 -7.76 -3.89
C MET A 127 10.71 -6.57 -3.56
N HIS A 128 12.01 -6.81 -3.29
CA HIS A 128 12.99 -5.75 -3.04
C HIS A 128 13.24 -4.86 -4.26
N ARG A 129 13.38 -5.46 -5.45
CA ARG A 129 13.55 -4.72 -6.72
C ARG A 129 12.34 -3.83 -6.98
N ARG A 130 11.12 -4.35 -6.82
CA ARG A 130 9.89 -3.58 -7.02
C ARG A 130 9.74 -2.46 -6.01
N ALA A 131 9.95 -2.74 -4.73
CA ALA A 131 9.88 -1.71 -3.70
C ALA A 131 10.92 -0.60 -3.94
N SER A 132 12.11 -0.94 -4.43
CA SER A 132 13.13 0.05 -4.84
C SER A 132 12.71 0.87 -6.06
N ALA A 133 12.10 0.25 -7.08
CA ALA A 133 11.60 0.98 -8.25
C ALA A 133 10.46 1.95 -7.89
N VAL A 134 9.55 1.51 -7.02
CA VAL A 134 8.45 2.35 -6.50
C VAL A 134 8.99 3.47 -5.62
N ARG A 135 10.01 3.23 -4.80
CA ARG A 135 10.72 4.29 -4.08
C ARG A 135 11.25 5.34 -5.06
N ASP A 136 12.03 4.93 -6.06
CA ASP A 136 12.70 5.85 -7.00
C ASP A 136 11.72 6.64 -7.87
N PHE A 137 10.47 6.20 -7.98
CA PHE A 137 9.40 6.94 -8.63
C PHE A 137 8.98 8.20 -7.87
N TYR A 138 8.90 8.15 -6.53
CA TYR A 138 8.37 9.25 -5.72
C TYR A 138 9.40 10.36 -5.52
N GLN A 139 8.98 11.63 -5.61
CA GLN A 139 9.89 12.77 -5.36
C GLN A 139 10.19 12.95 -3.87
N ARG A 140 9.27 12.56 -3.00
CA ARG A 140 9.37 12.66 -1.54
C ARG A 140 9.05 11.31 -0.94
N HIS A 141 10.07 10.56 -0.57
CA HIS A 141 9.88 9.22 -0.04
C HIS A 141 10.69 8.95 1.24
N SER A 142 10.20 7.99 2.03
CA SER A 142 11.06 7.17 2.88
C SER A 142 11.12 5.74 2.33
N TYR A 143 12.20 5.04 2.61
CA TYR A 143 12.36 3.63 2.24
C TYR A 143 12.89 2.86 3.44
N THR A 144 12.15 1.83 3.85
CA THR A 144 12.51 1.00 5.00
C THR A 144 12.51 -0.46 4.60
N VAL A 145 13.68 -1.09 4.71
CA VAL A 145 13.77 -2.54 4.80
C VAL A 145 13.45 -2.91 6.25
N VAL A 146 12.32 -3.58 6.45
CA VAL A 146 11.79 -3.94 7.77
C VAL A 146 12.53 -5.18 8.25
N PRO A 147 13.34 -5.07 9.32
CA PRO A 147 14.24 -6.14 9.74
C PRO A 147 13.45 -7.37 10.15
N ASP A 148 14.00 -8.56 9.89
CA ASP A 148 13.45 -9.87 10.23
C ASP A 148 12.05 -10.21 9.68
N ALA A 149 11.41 -9.29 8.96
CA ALA A 149 10.02 -9.42 8.54
C ALA A 149 9.88 -10.19 7.23
N GLU A 150 8.92 -11.10 7.22
CA GLU A 150 8.38 -11.75 6.02
C GLU A 150 7.23 -10.91 5.45
N HIS A 151 6.53 -11.43 4.43
CA HIS A 151 5.37 -10.79 3.80
C HIS A 151 4.11 -10.85 4.69
N GLU A 152 4.17 -10.21 5.86
CA GLU A 152 3.15 -10.32 6.91
C GLU A 152 2.95 -8.96 7.60
N LEU A 153 1.83 -8.29 7.31
CA LEU A 153 1.52 -6.94 7.83
C LEU A 153 1.55 -6.85 9.36
N TRP A 154 1.10 -7.89 10.05
CA TRP A 154 1.03 -7.91 11.52
C TRP A 154 2.36 -8.33 12.18
N HIS A 155 3.43 -8.50 11.40
CA HIS A 155 4.77 -8.68 11.96
C HIS A 155 5.13 -7.47 12.85
N PRO A 156 5.64 -7.67 14.08
CA PRO A 156 5.91 -6.58 15.01
C PRO A 156 6.78 -5.46 14.44
N ASN A 157 7.77 -5.81 13.61
CA ASN A 157 8.65 -4.83 12.99
C ASN A 157 7.94 -4.00 11.91
N TYR A 158 6.95 -4.58 11.20
CA TYR A 158 6.09 -3.82 10.29
C TYR A 158 5.24 -2.82 11.05
N LEU A 159 4.58 -3.29 12.12
CA LEU A 159 3.77 -2.43 13.00
C LEU A 159 4.61 -1.27 13.54
N ASN A 160 5.83 -1.53 14.00
CA ASN A 160 6.74 -0.49 14.47
C ASN A 160 7.13 0.51 13.37
N ALA A 161 7.47 0.04 12.16
CA ALA A 161 7.78 0.93 11.03
C ALA A 161 6.59 1.83 10.67
N ILE A 162 5.37 1.27 10.66
CA ILE A 162 4.13 2.00 10.43
C ILE A 162 3.89 3.02 11.54
N LYS A 163 4.14 2.66 12.82
CA LYS A 163 4.04 3.59 13.95
C LYS A 163 4.93 4.82 13.72
N VAL A 164 6.17 4.63 13.32
CA VAL A 164 7.12 5.72 13.06
C VAL A 164 6.57 6.67 11.99
N ALA A 165 5.96 6.13 10.92
CA ALA A 165 5.29 6.94 9.91
C ALA A 165 4.08 7.70 10.48
N LEU A 166 3.21 7.04 11.24
CA LEU A 166 2.03 7.66 11.87
C LEU A 166 2.41 8.75 12.89
N ASP A 167 3.42 8.54 13.71
CA ASP A 167 3.93 9.51 14.69
C ASP A 167 4.45 10.76 13.98
N ARG A 168 5.09 10.61 12.81
CA ARG A 168 5.57 11.73 11.99
C ARG A 168 4.42 12.50 11.35
N LEU A 169 3.36 11.81 10.91
CA LEU A 169 2.20 12.40 10.23
C LEU A 169 1.16 13.03 11.18
N SER A 170 1.31 12.78 12.48
CA SER A 170 0.47 13.35 13.54
C SER A 170 0.96 14.70 14.05
N ARG A 171 2.15 15.13 13.62
CA ARG A 171 2.78 16.41 13.97
C ARG A 171 2.44 17.46 12.93
#